data_AF-A0A7C5BZ25-F1
#
_entry.id   AF-A0A7C5BZ25-F1
#
_cell.length_a   1.000
_cell.length_b   1.000
_cell.length_c   1.000
_cell.angle_alpha   90.00
_cell.angle_beta   90.00
_cell.angle_gamma   90.00
#
_symmetry.space_group_name_H-M   'P 1'
#
loop_
_entity.id
_entity.type
_entity.pdbx_description
1 polymer ?
#
loop_
_entity_poly.entity_id
_entity_poly.type
_entity_poly.pdbx_seq_one_letter_code
_entity_poly.pdbx_strand_id
1 'polypeptide(L)'
;MANPTRGREKRGGKRAEGKGGPGGPADPAAIGHHGHARQFADVLEAIRTGRKPLIDGYEGRRAVEAILAIYLSAERGQPVRLPLTADPQLQVRAVGVGNFVRSRTCQ
;
A
#
# COMPACT_ATOMS: atom_id res chain seq x y z
N MET A 1 -28.08 -53.81 -4.40
CA MET A 1 -28.38 -53.45 -2.99
C MET A 1 -28.06 -51.98 -2.78
N ALA A 2 -29.09 -51.16 -2.63
CA ALA A 2 -28.95 -49.81 -2.11
C ALA A 2 -28.85 -49.86 -0.57
N ASN A 3 -27.98 -49.05 0.03
CA ASN A 3 -28.44 -48.09 1.05
C ASN A 3 -27.41 -46.96 1.27
N PRO A 4 -27.85 -45.71 1.51
CA PRO A 4 -27.06 -44.49 1.58
C PRO A 4 -26.84 -44.02 3.03
N THR A 5 -25.76 -43.28 3.26
CA THR A 5 -25.58 -42.31 4.37
C THR A 5 -24.36 -41.48 3.97
N ARG A 6 -24.23 -40.17 4.10
CA ARG A 6 -24.90 -39.12 4.87
C ARG A 6 -24.48 -37.80 4.23
N GLY A 7 -25.41 -36.87 4.06
CA GLY A 7 -25.18 -35.59 3.38
C GLY A 7 -23.96 -34.84 3.89
N ARG A 8 -23.07 -34.44 2.98
CA ARG A 8 -22.03 -33.44 3.26
C ARG A 8 -22.73 -32.08 3.32
N GLU A 9 -23.20 -31.77 4.51
CA GLU A 9 -23.68 -30.47 4.94
C GLU A 9 -22.78 -29.36 4.39
N LYS A 10 -23.41 -28.43 3.67
CA LYS A 10 -22.78 -27.21 3.18
C LYS A 10 -22.35 -26.42 4.42
N ARG A 11 -21.06 -26.48 4.79
CA ARG A 11 -20.46 -25.49 5.69
C ARG A 11 -20.50 -24.14 4.97
N GLY A 12 -21.64 -23.47 5.07
CA GLY A 12 -21.77 -22.05 4.89
C GLY A 12 -20.94 -21.39 5.98
N GLY A 13 -19.64 -21.28 5.73
CA GLY A 13 -18.79 -20.41 6.51
C GLY A 13 -19.26 -18.99 6.27
N LYS A 14 -20.10 -18.47 7.17
CA LYS A 14 -20.24 -17.02 7.34
C LYS A 14 -18.83 -16.47 7.44
N ARG A 15 -18.36 -15.79 6.40
CA ARG A 15 -17.13 -15.01 6.48
C ARG A 15 -17.38 -13.99 7.57
N ALA A 16 -16.79 -14.21 8.72
CA ALA A 16 -16.80 -13.23 9.78
C ALA A 16 -16.22 -11.95 9.18
N GLU A 17 -17.04 -10.90 9.10
CA GLU A 17 -16.56 -9.53 8.95
C GLU A 17 -15.76 -9.19 10.19
N GLY A 18 -14.53 -9.69 10.25
CA GLY A 18 -13.58 -9.29 11.27
C GLY A 18 -13.33 -7.80 11.06
N LYS A 19 -13.86 -6.96 11.95
CA LYS A 19 -13.32 -5.62 12.16
C LYS A 19 -11.88 -5.83 12.61
N GLY A 20 -10.94 -5.86 11.66
CA GLY A 20 -9.52 -6.01 11.95
C GLY A 20 -9.11 -5.00 13.02
N GLY A 21 -8.46 -5.48 14.07
CA GLY A 21 -7.95 -4.64 15.13
C GLY A 21 -6.77 -3.79 14.64
N PRO A 22 -6.20 -2.93 15.49
CA PRO A 22 -4.92 -2.29 15.20
C PRO A 22 -3.83 -3.37 15.19
N GLY A 23 -3.69 -4.06 14.06
CA GLY A 23 -2.58 -4.99 13.82
C GLY A 23 -1.30 -4.18 13.71
N GLY A 24 -0.31 -4.53 14.54
CA GLY A 24 1.04 -3.97 14.47
C GLY A 24 1.99 -4.91 13.72
N PRO A 25 3.29 -4.59 13.65
CA PRO A 25 4.31 -5.44 13.01
C PRO A 25 4.36 -6.88 13.55
N ALA A 26 3.91 -7.09 14.79
CA ALA A 26 3.88 -8.39 15.46
C ALA A 26 2.74 -9.31 14.98
N ASP A 27 1.67 -8.76 14.42
CA ASP A 27 0.58 -9.53 13.80
C ASP A 27 0.00 -8.78 12.59
N PRO A 28 0.64 -8.90 11.41
CA PRO A 28 0.16 -8.26 10.20
C PRO A 28 -1.19 -8.81 9.72
N ALA A 29 -1.56 -10.04 10.13
CA ALA A 29 -2.83 -10.66 9.74
C ALA A 29 -4.03 -10.10 10.50
N ALA A 30 -3.81 -9.42 11.63
CA ALA A 30 -4.85 -8.71 12.38
C ALA A 30 -5.39 -7.46 11.66
N ILE A 31 -4.70 -6.94 10.64
CA ILE A 31 -5.15 -5.79 9.85
C ILE A 31 -6.21 -6.24 8.83
N GLY A 32 -7.43 -5.73 8.98
CA GLY A 32 -8.55 -6.01 8.07
C GLY A 32 -8.54 -5.13 6.82
N HIS A 33 -9.27 -5.54 5.78
CA HIS A 33 -9.37 -4.84 4.50
C HIS A 33 -10.28 -3.58 4.51
N HIS A 34 -10.99 -3.34 5.61
CA HIS A 34 -11.99 -2.27 5.73
C HIS A 34 -11.43 -0.87 5.47
N GLY A 35 -10.18 -0.61 5.86
CA GLY A 35 -9.51 0.66 5.61
C GLY A 35 -9.37 0.94 4.12
N HIS A 36 -8.86 -0.03 3.36
CA HIS A 36 -8.74 0.06 1.91
C HIS A 36 -10.10 0.21 1.22
N ALA A 37 -11.12 -0.54 1.66
CA ALA A 37 -12.47 -0.44 1.10
C ALA A 37 -13.04 1.00 1.23
N ARG A 38 -12.83 1.65 2.39
CA ARG A 38 -13.23 3.04 2.61
C ARG A 38 -12.46 4.03 1.74
N GLN A 39 -11.15 3.82 1.55
CA GLN A 39 -10.33 4.64 0.66
C GLN A 39 -10.85 4.57 -0.78
N PHE A 40 -11.17 3.38 -1.28
CA PHE A 40 -11.74 3.24 -2.62
C PHE A 40 -13.14 3.85 -2.75
N ALA A 41 -13.99 3.68 -1.74
CA ALA A 41 -15.32 4.29 -1.73
C ALA A 41 -15.25 5.82 -1.84
N ASP A 42 -14.32 6.46 -1.11
CA ASP A 42 -14.09 7.91 -1.18
C ASP A 42 -13.68 8.37 -2.58
N VAL A 43 -12.72 7.68 -3.21
CA VAL A 43 -12.25 8.02 -4.56
C VAL A 43 -13.38 7.89 -5.58
N LEU A 44 -14.18 6.82 -5.50
CA LEU A 44 -15.30 6.61 -6.41
C LEU A 44 -16.39 7.68 -6.25
N GLU A 45 -16.69 8.09 -5.02
CA GLU A 45 -17.63 9.17 -4.75
C GLU A 45 -17.09 10.52 -5.24
N ALA A 46 -15.81 10.79 -5.02
CA ALA A 46 -15.12 11.99 -5.50
C ALA A 46 -15.25 12.14 -7.03
N ILE A 47 -15.02 11.05 -7.77
CA ILE A 47 -15.20 11.02 -9.22
C ILE A 47 -16.65 11.30 -9.62
N ARG A 48 -17.63 10.67 -8.94
CA ARG A 48 -19.05 10.81 -9.30
C ARG A 48 -19.61 12.21 -9.03
N THR A 49 -19.16 12.85 -7.95
CA THR A 49 -19.68 14.14 -7.50
C THR A 49 -18.82 15.33 -7.93
N GLY A 50 -17.66 15.07 -8.52
CA GLY A 50 -16.69 16.10 -8.91
C GLY A 50 -16.01 16.77 -7.72
N ARG A 51 -16.17 16.27 -6.48
CA ARG A 51 -15.45 16.78 -5.31
C ARG A 51 -14.00 16.29 -5.30
N LYS A 52 -13.16 16.96 -4.52
CA LYS A 52 -11.80 16.48 -4.21
C LYS A 52 -11.89 15.19 -3.35
N PRO A 53 -11.08 14.15 -3.62
CA PRO A 53 -10.96 13.02 -2.70
C PRO A 53 -10.37 13.49 -1.36
N LEU A 54 -10.60 12.73 -0.30
CA LEU A 54 -10.07 13.05 1.04
C LEU A 54 -8.54 13.15 1.04
N ILE A 55 -7.87 12.31 0.22
CA ILE A 55 -6.43 12.34 0.00
C ILE A 55 -6.21 12.46 -1.50
N ASP A 56 -5.58 13.57 -1.93
CA ASP A 56 -5.22 13.79 -3.33
C ASP A 56 -3.77 13.38 -3.62
N GLY A 57 -3.33 13.58 -4.88
CA GLY A 57 -1.96 13.25 -5.29
C GLY A 57 -0.89 14.07 -4.56
N TYR A 58 -1.18 15.32 -4.20
CA TYR A 58 -0.22 16.18 -3.48
C TYR A 58 -0.02 15.73 -2.04
N GLU A 59 -1.09 15.40 -1.33
CA GLU A 59 -1.01 14.81 0.01
C GLU A 59 -0.39 13.42 -0.03
N GLY A 60 -0.74 12.59 -1.03
CA GLY A 60 -0.09 11.30 -1.25
C GLY A 60 1.42 11.41 -1.49
N ARG A 61 1.87 12.48 -2.16
CA ARG A 61 3.29 12.72 -2.43
C ARG A 61 4.12 12.98 -1.17
N ARG A 62 3.54 13.55 -0.10
CA ARG A 62 4.22 13.77 1.18
C ARG A 62 4.66 12.45 1.84
N ALA A 63 3.84 11.40 1.72
CA ALA A 63 4.21 10.08 2.22
C ALA A 63 5.42 9.49 1.47
N VAL A 64 5.44 9.65 0.13
CA VAL A 64 6.56 9.22 -0.72
C VAL A 64 7.84 10.00 -0.37
N GLU A 65 7.72 11.31 -0.18
CA GLU A 65 8.83 12.17 0.23
C GLU A 65 9.46 11.74 1.55
N ALA A 66 8.65 11.43 2.56
CA ALA A 66 9.13 10.95 3.85
C ALA A 66 9.93 9.64 3.70
N ILE A 67 9.43 8.69 2.90
CA ILE A 67 10.12 7.41 2.64
C ILE A 67 11.45 7.65 1.89
N LEU A 68 11.46 8.55 0.90
CA LEU A 68 12.68 8.90 0.17
C LEU A 68 13.72 9.58 1.07
N ALA A 69 13.29 10.43 2.01
CA ALA A 69 14.18 11.05 2.99
C ALA A 69 14.76 10.03 3.98
N ILE A 70 13.99 9.02 4.39
CA ILE A 70 14.49 7.91 5.22
C ILE A 70 15.59 7.14 4.48
N TYR A 71 15.36 6.77 3.22
CA TYR A 71 16.38 6.08 2.43
C TYR A 71 17.62 6.94 2.19
N LEU A 72 17.43 8.22 1.88
CA LEU A 72 18.54 9.15 1.71
C LEU A 72 19.34 9.34 3.01
N SER A 73 18.65 9.38 4.15
CA SER A 73 19.28 9.46 5.47
C SER A 73 20.09 8.21 5.78
N ALA A 74 19.55 7.03 5.45
CA ALA A 74 20.25 5.76 5.60
C ALA A 74 21.51 5.67 4.74
N GLU A 75 21.46 6.13 3.48
CA GLU A 75 22.64 6.16 2.59
C GLU A 75 23.72 7.14 3.07
N ARG A 76 23.32 8.29 3.63
CA ARG A 76 24.25 9.33 4.10
C ARG A 76 24.73 9.11 5.53
N GLY A 77 24.03 8.29 6.32
CA GLY A 77 24.24 8.17 7.77
C GLY A 77 23.97 9.46 8.54
N GLN A 78 23.17 10.38 8.00
CA GLN A 78 22.92 11.72 8.57
C GLN A 78 21.45 12.12 8.45
N PRO A 79 20.91 12.94 9.37
CA PRO A 79 19.55 13.46 9.27
C PRO A 79 19.32 14.26 7.98
N VAL A 80 18.16 14.07 7.36
CA VAL A 80 17.73 14.80 6.16
C VAL A 80 16.60 15.76 6.54
N ARG A 81 16.71 17.03 6.10
CA ARG A 81 15.65 18.03 6.32
C ARG A 81 14.59 17.92 5.24
N LEU A 82 13.34 18.07 5.66
CA LEU A 82 12.18 18.21 4.80
C LEU A 82 11.75 19.70 4.70
N PRO A 83 11.14 20.14 3.60
CA PRO A 83 10.83 19.34 2.42
C PRO A 83 12.06 19.08 1.52
N LEU A 84 12.04 17.98 0.77
CA LEU A 84 13.03 17.67 -0.26
C LEU A 84 12.82 18.59 -1.47
N THR A 85 13.90 19.13 -2.02
CA THR A 85 13.84 19.95 -3.24
C THR A 85 13.42 19.13 -4.48
N ALA A 86 13.81 17.85 -4.54
CA ALA A 86 13.49 16.92 -5.63
C ALA A 86 13.66 15.46 -5.17
N ASP A 87 13.19 14.51 -5.98
CA ASP A 87 13.38 13.07 -5.76
C ASP A 87 14.88 12.71 -5.76
N PRO A 88 15.43 12.18 -4.66
CA PRO A 88 16.83 11.82 -4.61
C PRO A 88 17.12 10.62 -5.51
N GLN A 89 18.32 10.63 -6.12
CA GLN A 89 18.87 9.47 -6.81
C GLN A 89 19.54 8.57 -5.76
N LEU A 90 18.82 7.53 -5.34
CA LEU A 90 19.29 6.56 -4.35
C LEU A 90 20.18 5.50 -5.03
N GLN A 91 21.25 5.08 -4.36
CA GLN A 91 22.17 4.04 -4.84
C GLN A 91 21.45 2.72 -5.11
N VAL A 92 20.44 2.37 -4.29
CA VAL A 92 19.62 1.18 -4.50
C VAL A 92 18.91 1.17 -5.85
N ARG A 93 18.68 2.34 -6.47
CA ARG A 93 18.06 2.46 -7.80
C ARG A 93 19.05 2.30 -8.95
N ALA A 94 20.36 2.23 -8.68
CA ALA A 94 21.37 1.96 -9.69
C ALA A 94 21.24 0.54 -10.25
N VAL A 95 20.78 -0.41 -9.43
CA VAL A 95 20.42 -1.76 -9.84
C VAL A 95 18.91 -1.80 -10.01
N GLY A 96 18.41 -1.70 -11.25
CA GLY A 96 16.98 -1.81 -11.52
C GLY A 96 16.42 -3.16 -11.10
N VAL A 97 15.09 -3.23 -10.89
CA VAL A 97 14.39 -4.51 -10.74
C VAL A 97 14.60 -5.31 -12.03
N GLY A 98 15.25 -6.47 -11.95
CA GLY A 98 15.65 -7.27 -13.12
C GLY A 98 17.01 -6.91 -13.73
N ASN A 99 17.92 -6.28 -12.98
CA ASN A 99 19.29 -5.94 -13.43
C ASN A 99 19.35 -4.94 -14.60
N PHE A 100 18.26 -4.21 -14.85
CA PHE A 100 18.20 -3.19 -15.90
C PHE A 100 18.84 -1.90 -15.37
N VAL A 101 20.03 -1.56 -15.86
CA VAL A 101 20.67 -0.27 -15.56
C VAL A 101 19.92 0.81 -16.34
N ARG A 102 19.45 1.87 -15.66
CA ARG A 102 18.86 3.04 -16.33
C ARG A 102 19.90 3.66 -17.26
N SER A 103 19.77 3.46 -18.58
CA SER A 103 20.54 4.23 -19.56
C SER A 103 20.07 5.69 -19.49
N ARG A 104 21.00 6.61 -19.24
CA ARG A 104 20.75 8.06 -19.25
C ARG A 104 20.83 8.63 -20.66
N THR A 105 20.11 8.03 -21.60
CA THR A 105 20.06 8.51 -22.99
C THR A 105 18.64 8.42 -23.52
N CYS A 106 17.89 9.51 -23.31
CA CYS A 106 16.97 9.99 -24.31
C CYS A 106 17.33 11.47 -24.49
N GLN A 107 18.00 11.77 -25.61
CA GLN A 107 18.11 13.13 -26.12
C GLN A 107 16.77 13.52 -26.75
#